data_AF-A0A526XN31-F1
#
_entry.id   AF-A0A526XN31-F1
#
_cell.length_a   1.000
_cell.length_b   1.000
_cell.length_c   1.000
_cell.angle_alpha   90.00
_cell.angle_beta   90.00
_cell.angle_gamma   90.00
#
_symmetry.space_group_name_H-M   'P 1'
#
loop_
_entity.id
_entity.type
_entity.pdbx_description
1 polymer ?
#
loop_
_entity_poly.entity_id
_entity_poly.type
_entity_poly.pdbx_seq_one_letter_code
_entity_poly.pdbx_strand_id
1 'polypeptide(L)' 'MKKFLNSVDTVLTESLDGFVAAHADILVLGDEHKFVRRRTLKPGKVALISGGGSGHEPLH' A
#
# COMPACT_ATOMS: atom_id res chain seq x y z
N MET A 1 -11.10 22.73 -8.61
CA MET A 1 -10.53 21.40 -8.32
C MET A 1 -9.44 21.58 -7.27
N LYS A 2 -9.51 20.93 -6.10
CA LYS A 2 -8.54 21.13 -4.99
C LYS A 2 -7.64 19.91 -4.72
N LYS A 3 -7.93 18.76 -5.35
CA LYS A 3 -7.20 17.50 -5.15
C LYS A 3 -6.60 17.05 -6.47
N PHE A 4 -5.39 16.51 -6.41
CA PHE A 4 -4.70 15.91 -7.55
C PHE A 4 -5.02 14.41 -7.58
N LEU A 5 -6.02 14.04 -8.36
CA LEU A 5 -6.49 12.65 -8.52
C LEU A 5 -7.18 12.52 -9.88
N ASN A 6 -7.16 11.31 -10.46
CA ASN A 6 -7.83 11.02 -11.71
C ASN A 6 -9.34 10.80 -11.50
N SER A 7 -9.70 9.88 -10.60
CA SER A 7 -11.09 9.63 -10.18
C SER A 7 -11.17 9.29 -8.70
N VAL A 8 -12.32 9.58 -8.09
CA VAL A 8 -12.59 9.21 -6.68
C VAL A 8 -12.70 7.70 -6.49
N ASP A 9 -13.13 6.98 -7.53
CA ASP A 9 -13.31 5.52 -7.46
C ASP A 9 -11.97 4.77 -7.52
N THR A 10 -10.94 5.38 -8.13
CA THR A 10 -9.64 4.75 -8.38
C THR A 10 -8.51 5.29 -7.51
N VAL A 11 -8.75 6.36 -6.76
CA VAL A 11 -7.70 7.04 -5.99
C VAL A 11 -6.94 6.08 -5.07
N LEU A 12 -7.62 5.11 -4.45
CA LEU A 12 -7.00 4.12 -3.58
C LEU A 12 -6.06 3.19 -4.36
N THR A 13 -6.54 2.59 -5.44
CA THR A 13 -5.76 1.61 -6.20
C THR A 13 -4.59 2.28 -6.91
N GLU A 14 -4.79 3.45 -7.53
CA GLU A 14 -3.73 4.22 -8.17
C GLU A 14 -2.64 4.65 -7.17
N SER A 15 -3.03 5.04 -5.95
CA SER A 15 -2.07 5.42 -4.90
C SER A 15 -1.23 4.21 -4.46
N LEU A 16 -1.85 3.04 -4.28
CA LEU A 16 -1.16 1.81 -3.90
C LEU A 16 -0.24 1.28 -5.02
N ASP A 17 -0.70 1.34 -6.27
CA ASP A 17 0.10 0.99 -7.45
C ASP A 17 1.36 1.86 -7.53
N GLY A 18 1.19 3.19 -7.38
CA GLY A 18 2.31 4.14 -7.36
C GLY A 18 3.28 3.89 -6.20
N PHE A 19 2.76 3.65 -4.99
CA PHE A 19 3.57 3.38 -3.81
C PHE A 19 4.42 2.11 -3.95
N VAL A 20 3.83 1.01 -4.44
CA VAL A 20 4.56 -0.24 -4.66
C VAL A 20 5.53 -0.13 -5.83
N ALA A 21 5.18 0.61 -6.89
CA ALA A 21 6.11 0.87 -7.99
C ALA A 21 7.34 1.68 -7.53
N ALA A 22 7.14 2.70 -6.69
CA ALA A 22 8.22 3.54 -6.16
C ALA A 22 9.16 2.77 -5.20
N HIS A 23 8.65 1.75 -4.52
CA HIS A 23 9.39 0.94 -3.53
C HIS A 23 9.42 -0.55 -3.91
N ALA A 24 9.53 -0.83 -5.21
CA ALA A 24 9.45 -2.18 -5.74
C ALA A 24 10.57 -3.11 -5.22
N ASP A 25 11.67 -2.56 -4.71
CA ASP A 25 12.76 -3.30 -4.07
C ASP A 25 12.33 -3.96 -2.75
N ILE A 26 11.44 -3.32 -1.99
CA ILE A 26 11.06 -3.76 -0.64
C ILE A 26 9.59 -4.09 -0.44
N LEU A 27 8.68 -3.69 -1.34
CA LEU A 27 7.24 -3.91 -1.21
C LEU A 27 6.67 -4.86 -2.26
N VAL A 28 5.58 -5.52 -1.89
CA VAL A 28 4.69 -6.26 -2.78
C VAL A 28 3.24 -5.89 -2.44
N LEU A 29 2.45 -5.66 -3.49
CA LEU A 29 1.01 -5.46 -3.39
C LEU A 29 0.30 -6.81 -3.28
N GLY A 30 -0.63 -6.91 -2.34
CA GLY A 30 -1.49 -8.06 -2.16
C GLY A 30 -2.69 -8.07 -3.12
N ASP A 31 -3.41 -9.18 -3.13
CA ASP A 31 -4.56 -9.36 -4.01
C ASP A 31 -5.65 -8.30 -3.76
N GLU A 32 -6.31 -7.88 -4.84
CA GLU A 32 -7.40 -6.89 -4.82
C GLU A 32 -7.03 -5.57 -4.11
N HIS A 33 -5.74 -5.19 -4.10
CA HIS A 33 -5.24 -3.98 -3.42
C HIS A 33 -5.57 -3.94 -1.91
N LYS A 34 -5.82 -5.09 -1.28
CA LYS A 34 -6.29 -5.16 0.12
C LYS A 34 -5.18 -4.95 1.16
N PHE A 35 -3.93 -5.17 0.80
CA PHE A 35 -2.80 -5.00 1.69
C PHE A 35 -1.50 -4.76 0.92
N VAL A 36 -0.54 -4.15 1.60
CA VAL A 36 0.86 -4.10 1.18
C VAL A 36 1.68 -4.86 2.22
N ARG A 37 2.73 -5.54 1.77
CA ARG A 37 3.68 -6.21 2.68
C ARG A 37 5.09 -6.04 2.18
N ARG A 38 6.05 -6.26 3.09
CA ARG A 38 7.45 -6.43 2.70
C ARG A 38 7.59 -7.59 1.69
N ARG A 39 8.44 -7.40 0.69
CA ARG A 39 8.77 -8.37 -0.35
C ARG A 39 9.35 -9.65 0.24
N THR A 40 10.41 -9.49 1.04
CA THR A 40 11.15 -10.60 1.65
C THR A 40 10.68 -10.81 3.08
N LEU A 41 10.12 -11.98 3.36
CA LEU A 41 9.77 -12.40 4.70
C LEU A 41 10.98 -12.98 5.43
N LYS A 42 11.02 -12.84 6.76
CA LYS A 42 12.07 -13.43 7.61
C LYS A 42 11.51 -14.68 8.31
N PRO A 43 11.89 -15.89 7.89
CA PRO A 43 11.43 -17.14 8.51
C PRO A 43 11.80 -17.21 10.00
N GLY A 44 10.99 -17.92 10.77
CA GLY A 44 11.22 -18.11 12.21
C GLY A 44 11.07 -16.83 13.06
N LYS A 45 10.46 -15.77 12.53
CA LYS A 45 10.13 -14.54 13.27
C LYS A 45 8.63 -14.28 13.26
N VAL A 46 8.13 -13.69 14.35
CA VAL A 46 6.74 -13.26 14.48
C VAL A 46 6.45 -12.15 13.47
N ALA A 47 5.34 -12.26 12.76
CA ALA A 47 4.85 -11.24 11.85
C ALA A 47 4.04 -10.18 12.61
N LEU A 48 4.25 -8.91 12.28
CA LEU A 48 3.44 -7.79 12.76
C LEU A 48 2.58 -7.28 11.61
N ILE A 49 1.29 -7.08 11.89
CA ILE A 49 0.30 -6.62 10.93
C ILE A 49 -0.45 -5.45 11.58
N SER A 50 -0.68 -4.40 10.80
CA SER A 50 -1.43 -3.21 11.16
C SER A 50 -2.35 -2.86 9.99
N GLY A 51 -3.27 -1.93 10.19
CA GLY A 51 -4.18 -1.48 9.13
C GLY A 51 -5.25 -0.53 9.65
N GLY A 52 -5.99 0.06 8.72
CA GLY A 52 -6.98 1.11 8.93
C GLY A 52 -7.38 1.77 7.62
N GLY A 53 -8.08 2.91 7.69
CA GLY A 53 -8.57 3.61 6.50
C GLY A 53 -7.49 4.43 5.80
N SER A 54 -7.55 4.49 4.46
CA SER A 54 -6.70 5.37 3.64
C SER A 54 -6.95 6.85 3.92
N GLY A 55 -5.98 7.71 3.63
CA GLY A 55 -6.03 9.16 3.91
C GLY A 55 -5.30 9.57 5.20
N HIS A 56 -4.59 8.62 5.83
CA HIS A 56 -3.74 8.82 7.00
C HIS A 56 -2.26 8.51 6.70
N GLU A 57 -1.88 8.46 5.42
CA GLU A 57 -0.50 8.24 5.01
C GLU A 57 0.44 9.25 5.72
N PRO A 58 1.60 8.81 6.26
CA PRO A 58 2.28 7.55 6.01
C PRO A 58 1.89 6.37 6.91
N LEU A 59 0.99 6.57 7.89
CA LEU A 59 0.49 5.48 8.73
C LEU A 59 -0.42 4.60 7.84
N HIS A 60 -0.30 3.28 7.83
CA HIS A 60 0.16 2.36 8.88
C HIS A 60 1.64 1.99 8.90
#